data_AF-A0A3N5RDP3-F1
#
_entry.id   AF-A0A3N5RDP3-F1
#
_cell.length_a   1.000
_cell.length_b   1.000
_cell.length_c   1.000
_cell.angle_alpha   90.00
_cell.angle_beta   90.00
_cell.angle_gamma   90.00
#
_symmetry.space_group_name_H-M   'P 1'
#
loop_
_entity.id
_entity.type
_entity.pdbx_description
1 polymer ?
#
loop_
_entity_poly.entity_id
_entity_poly.type
_entity_poly.pdbx_seq_one_letter_code
_entity_poly.pdbx_strand_id
1 'polypeptide(L)'
;MDTLITIEGKVTDAASNDLLTGVKVVARQEGTEIQQETDSEGKFMLNVIPGLWRITVWAKGYIEPDTYMYNFTSDTNGIDFVLKEGYSISGQVISEENSKPAMGVIVETETTIDNKHVVRQELTDRNGKYRFSRLPSGQWQVQGTRGESQTGKENLSLGPDAFNINLTLARQMTPVDWRWGLAFFGALCVLLVLLIGIYLQAHRLFVTSPIPEMAAFSEQIDQTEKLAADLKGKSSVTDQELQGLRSSLASIKGYWDSVSNSMTTSGQNAQIDLFLSRAETAAAADNPADVDIALNGLKTVINNWPSSYFWSQSPANYLEALFWSLAGITVSLLITTGYYLRRKRFYAEGTWMHLSHLLSVPLLALVVVFLLSQVKLTLQIDQSEVAIDINDPRLLAALSFMIAVRPWAILEFVREAASRFFRQAQSRIGGGSETRSEPGTP
;
A
#
# COMPACT_ATOMS: atom_id res chain seq x y z
N MET A 1 -29.38 78.76 -17.63
CA MET A 1 -30.18 77.56 -17.34
C MET A 1 -29.81 76.57 -18.42
N ASP A 2 -29.11 75.51 -18.06
CA ASP A 2 -28.78 74.46 -19.01
C ASP A 2 -30.09 73.81 -19.46
N THR A 3 -30.29 73.75 -20.78
CA THR A 3 -31.53 73.21 -21.35
C THR A 3 -31.44 71.69 -21.30
N LEU A 4 -32.42 71.05 -20.65
CA LEU A 4 -32.52 69.60 -20.65
C LEU A 4 -32.81 69.10 -22.06
N ILE A 5 -32.14 68.03 -22.44
CA ILE A 5 -32.38 67.24 -23.64
C ILE A 5 -32.88 65.86 -23.24
N THR A 6 -33.79 65.30 -24.03
CA THR A 6 -34.33 63.96 -23.83
C THR A 6 -33.57 62.97 -24.70
N ILE A 7 -32.97 61.97 -24.07
CA ILE A 7 -32.25 60.89 -24.72
C ILE A 7 -33.08 59.61 -24.59
N GLU A 8 -33.60 59.12 -25.70
CA GLU A 8 -34.36 57.88 -25.76
C GLU A 8 -33.47 56.70 -26.13
N GLY A 9 -33.89 55.49 -25.79
CA GLY A 9 -33.10 54.32 -26.12
C GLY A 9 -33.83 53.04 -25.83
N LYS A 10 -33.26 51.92 -26.27
CA LYS A 10 -33.72 50.58 -25.91
C LYS A 10 -32.58 49.73 -25.35
N VAL A 11 -32.97 48.75 -24.53
CA VAL A 11 -32.05 47.71 -24.06
C VAL A 11 -32.46 46.38 -24.65
N THR A 12 -31.52 45.69 -25.30
CA THR A 12 -31.73 44.35 -25.86
C THR A 12 -30.79 43.31 -25.28
N ASP A 13 -31.21 42.06 -25.32
CA ASP A 13 -30.36 40.91 -25.04
C ASP A 13 -29.41 40.61 -26.22
N ALA A 14 -28.16 40.29 -25.93
CA ALA A 14 -27.14 40.06 -26.95
C ALA A 14 -27.35 38.79 -27.79
N ALA A 15 -27.99 37.75 -27.22
CA ALA A 15 -28.12 36.44 -27.86
C ALA A 15 -29.44 36.29 -28.60
N SER A 16 -30.54 36.72 -27.98
CA SER A 16 -31.90 36.62 -28.53
C SER A 16 -32.32 37.85 -29.34
N ASN A 17 -31.66 39.00 -29.10
CA ASN A 17 -32.10 40.31 -29.60
C ASN A 17 -33.48 40.75 -29.06
N ASP A 18 -33.95 40.10 -27.98
CA ASP A 18 -35.19 40.45 -27.30
C ASP A 18 -35.06 41.77 -26.54
N LEU A 19 -36.16 42.54 -26.49
CA LEU A 19 -36.25 43.79 -25.72
C LEU A 19 -36.39 43.49 -24.23
N LEU A 20 -35.56 44.13 -23.41
CA LEU A 20 -35.49 43.84 -21.98
C LEU A 20 -36.27 44.87 -21.16
N THR A 21 -37.27 44.42 -20.42
CA THR A 21 -38.09 45.22 -19.50
C THR A 21 -37.52 45.23 -18.08
N GLY A 22 -37.69 46.34 -17.35
CA GLY A 22 -37.23 46.49 -15.97
C GLY A 22 -35.71 46.58 -15.80
N VAL A 23 -34.98 46.91 -16.88
CA VAL A 23 -33.53 47.14 -16.84
C VAL A 23 -33.28 48.52 -16.25
N LYS A 24 -32.44 48.59 -15.21
CA LYS A 24 -32.08 49.83 -14.53
C LYS A 24 -30.98 50.56 -15.30
N VAL A 25 -31.32 51.70 -15.88
CA VAL A 25 -30.39 52.63 -16.55
C VAL A 25 -30.09 53.79 -15.60
N VAL A 26 -28.81 54.00 -15.27
CA VAL A 26 -28.36 55.05 -14.36
C VAL A 26 -27.37 55.96 -15.08
N ALA A 27 -27.71 57.24 -15.20
CA ALA A 27 -26.86 58.28 -15.72
C ALA A 27 -26.28 59.12 -14.57
N ARG A 28 -24.97 59.32 -14.54
CA ARG A 28 -24.28 60.14 -13.54
C ARG A 28 -23.40 61.20 -14.18
N GLN A 29 -23.52 62.43 -13.71
CA GLN A 29 -22.66 63.57 -14.03
C GLN A 29 -22.51 64.40 -12.75
N GLU A 30 -21.30 64.89 -12.44
CA GLU A 30 -20.93 65.66 -11.23
C GLU A 30 -22.09 66.09 -10.30
N GLY A 31 -22.36 65.29 -9.26
CA GLY A 31 -23.38 65.57 -8.24
C GLY A 31 -24.84 65.24 -8.61
N THR A 32 -25.10 64.86 -9.86
CA THR A 32 -26.41 64.49 -10.40
C THR A 32 -26.45 63.00 -10.77
N GLU A 33 -27.50 62.31 -10.30
CA GLU A 33 -27.81 60.93 -10.68
C GLU A 33 -29.25 60.87 -11.18
N ILE A 34 -29.44 60.30 -12.37
CA ILE A 34 -30.74 60.06 -12.99
C ILE A 34 -30.88 58.56 -13.17
N GLN A 35 -31.94 57.99 -12.63
CA GLN A 35 -32.23 56.57 -12.74
C GLN A 35 -33.57 56.37 -13.44
N GLN A 36 -33.61 55.41 -14.34
CA GLN A 36 -34.83 54.94 -14.98
C GLN A 36 -34.82 53.42 -15.13
N GLU A 37 -36.00 52.84 -15.32
CA GLU A 37 -36.17 51.45 -15.71
C GLU A 37 -36.80 51.36 -17.10
N THR A 38 -36.40 50.37 -17.89
CA THR A 38 -37.02 50.14 -19.20
C THR A 38 -38.47 49.70 -19.08
N ASP A 39 -39.31 50.18 -19.99
CA ASP A 39 -40.74 49.84 -20.06
C ASP A 39 -41.01 48.43 -20.65
N SER A 40 -42.30 48.10 -20.85
CA SER A 40 -42.73 46.84 -21.45
C SER A 40 -42.30 46.64 -22.90
N GLU A 41 -41.81 47.69 -23.57
CA GLU A 41 -41.22 47.65 -24.91
C GLU A 41 -39.68 47.75 -24.86
N GLY A 42 -39.08 47.64 -23.67
CA GLY A 42 -37.64 47.71 -23.46
C GLY A 42 -37.03 49.10 -23.68
N LYS A 43 -37.86 50.16 -23.74
CA LYS A 43 -37.42 51.54 -23.98
C LYS A 43 -37.21 52.31 -22.68
N PHE A 44 -36.32 53.30 -22.73
CA PHE A 44 -36.08 54.27 -21.65
C PHE A 44 -35.90 55.68 -22.23
N MET A 45 -36.02 56.69 -21.37
CA MET A 45 -35.92 58.13 -21.69
C MET A 45 -35.22 58.92 -20.57
N LEU A 46 -33.97 59.32 -20.79
CA LEU A 46 -33.18 60.12 -19.85
C LEU A 46 -33.29 61.61 -20.16
N ASN A 47 -33.62 62.44 -19.17
CA ASN A 47 -33.61 63.90 -19.30
C ASN A 47 -32.31 64.46 -18.72
N VAL A 48 -31.34 64.75 -19.58
CA VAL A 48 -29.96 65.14 -19.19
C VAL A 48 -29.63 66.53 -19.72
N ILE A 49 -28.61 67.18 -19.17
CA ILE A 49 -28.02 68.36 -19.81
C ILE A 49 -26.90 67.92 -20.77
N PRO A 50 -26.60 68.67 -21.84
CA PRO A 50 -25.43 68.43 -22.67
C PRO A 50 -24.15 68.36 -21.83
N GLY A 51 -23.29 67.38 -22.11
CA GLY A 51 -22.05 67.15 -21.40
C GLY A 51 -21.67 65.68 -21.27
N LEU A 52 -20.60 65.41 -20.53
CA LEU A 52 -20.07 64.06 -20.35
C LEU A 52 -20.78 63.35 -19.19
N TRP A 53 -21.49 62.27 -19.51
CA TRP A 53 -22.20 61.42 -18.58
C TRP A 53 -21.59 60.02 -18.50
N ARG A 54 -21.63 59.46 -17.29
CA ARG A 54 -21.35 58.06 -17.03
C ARG A 54 -22.66 57.28 -16.98
N ILE A 55 -22.88 56.37 -17.91
CA ILE A 55 -24.07 55.50 -17.95
C ILE A 55 -23.72 54.10 -17.45
N THR A 56 -24.58 53.55 -16.59
CA THR A 56 -24.51 52.18 -16.07
C THR A 56 -25.86 51.50 -16.31
N VAL A 57 -25.85 50.33 -16.95
CA VAL A 57 -27.08 49.61 -17.35
C VAL A 57 -27.10 48.24 -16.71
N TRP A 58 -27.97 48.03 -15.73
CA TRP A 58 -27.96 46.82 -14.93
C TRP A 58 -29.29 46.07 -15.00
N ALA A 59 -29.21 44.76 -15.17
CA ALA A 59 -30.32 43.84 -15.07
C ALA A 59 -29.93 42.59 -14.27
N LYS A 60 -30.88 42.00 -13.54
CA LYS A 60 -30.66 40.74 -12.83
C LYS A 60 -30.45 39.60 -13.84
N GLY A 61 -29.43 38.78 -13.61
CA GLY A 61 -29.11 37.64 -14.50
C GLY A 61 -28.17 37.99 -15.65
N TYR A 62 -27.79 39.25 -15.80
CA TYR A 62 -26.83 39.71 -16.79
C TYR A 62 -25.44 39.93 -16.17
N ILE A 63 -24.41 39.93 -17.01
CA ILE A 63 -23.02 40.22 -16.61
C ILE A 63 -22.96 41.63 -15.98
N GLU A 64 -21.98 41.83 -15.10
CA GLU A 64 -21.72 43.13 -14.49
C GLU A 64 -21.58 44.24 -15.57
N PRO A 65 -22.23 45.40 -15.40
CA PRO A 65 -22.34 46.40 -16.44
C PRO A 65 -20.99 46.99 -16.84
N ASP A 66 -20.76 47.11 -18.15
CA ASP A 66 -19.78 48.05 -18.66
C ASP A 66 -20.19 49.48 -18.28
N THR A 67 -19.21 50.29 -17.90
CA THR A 67 -19.43 51.71 -17.66
C THR A 67 -19.24 52.45 -18.97
N TYR A 68 -20.30 53.06 -19.49
CA TYR A 68 -20.25 53.81 -20.72
C TYR A 68 -20.02 55.30 -20.43
N MET A 69 -19.08 55.92 -21.14
CA MET A 69 -18.87 57.36 -21.11
C MET A 69 -19.48 57.96 -22.38
N TYR A 70 -20.55 58.73 -22.24
CA TYR A 70 -21.24 59.38 -23.35
C TYR A 70 -21.16 60.90 -23.21
N ASN A 71 -20.78 61.59 -24.27
CA ASN A 71 -20.84 63.04 -24.33
C ASN A 71 -22.11 63.45 -25.07
N PHE A 72 -23.17 63.80 -24.34
CA PHE A 72 -24.43 64.23 -24.94
C PHE A 72 -24.34 65.67 -25.44
N THR A 73 -24.79 65.89 -26.66
CA THR A 73 -24.93 67.20 -27.31
C THR A 73 -26.39 67.46 -27.67
N SER A 74 -26.73 68.68 -28.09
CA SER A 74 -28.09 69.04 -28.54
C SER A 74 -28.63 68.15 -29.66
N ASP A 75 -27.73 67.54 -30.44
CA ASP A 75 -28.05 66.75 -31.63
C ASP A 75 -27.95 65.24 -31.35
N THR A 76 -27.66 64.84 -30.11
CA THR A 76 -27.53 63.42 -29.76
C THR A 76 -28.90 62.76 -29.75
N ASN A 77 -29.14 61.93 -30.77
CA ASN A 77 -30.39 61.21 -30.94
C ASN A 77 -30.23 59.75 -30.51
N GLY A 78 -30.62 59.51 -29.27
CA GLY A 78 -30.80 58.21 -28.67
C GLY A 78 -29.55 57.35 -28.47
N ILE A 79 -29.65 56.40 -27.54
CA ILE A 79 -28.56 55.47 -27.19
C ILE A 79 -29.14 54.09 -26.90
N ASP A 80 -28.60 53.06 -27.53
CA ASP A 80 -29.03 51.68 -27.31
C ASP A 80 -27.98 50.91 -26.51
N PHE A 81 -28.45 49.97 -25.69
CA PHE A 81 -27.58 49.11 -24.89
C PHE A 81 -27.88 47.65 -25.17
N VAL A 82 -26.82 46.85 -25.21
CA VAL A 82 -26.91 45.41 -25.38
C VAL A 82 -26.35 44.75 -24.12
N LEU A 83 -27.16 43.94 -23.44
CA LEU A 83 -26.73 43.20 -22.27
C LEU A 83 -26.43 41.74 -22.63
N LYS A 84 -25.38 41.19 -22.03
CA LYS A 84 -25.00 39.78 -22.18
C LYS A 84 -25.42 39.00 -20.94
N GLU A 85 -26.09 37.86 -21.14
CA GLU A 85 -26.48 36.98 -20.04
C GLU A 85 -25.26 36.56 -19.20
N GLY A 86 -25.47 36.53 -17.89
CA GLY A 86 -24.47 36.12 -16.92
C GLY A 86 -24.81 34.75 -16.34
N TYR A 87 -23.88 33.82 -16.43
CA TYR A 87 -24.01 32.47 -15.92
C TYR A 87 -23.51 32.37 -14.47
N SER A 88 -23.76 31.23 -13.84
CA SER A 88 -23.32 30.95 -12.47
C SER A 88 -22.58 29.63 -12.38
N ILE A 89 -21.49 29.63 -11.63
CA ILE A 89 -20.78 28.42 -11.21
C ILE A 89 -21.13 28.21 -9.75
N SER A 90 -21.61 27.03 -9.39
CA SER A 90 -21.83 26.69 -7.97
C SER A 90 -21.38 25.27 -7.71
N GLY A 91 -21.15 24.93 -6.45
CA GLY A 91 -20.82 23.56 -6.09
C GLY A 91 -20.46 23.39 -4.63
N GLN A 92 -19.94 22.22 -4.31
CA GLN A 92 -19.49 21.87 -2.97
C GLN A 92 -18.03 21.44 -2.96
N VAL A 93 -17.29 21.88 -1.95
CA VAL A 93 -15.93 21.46 -1.68
C VAL A 93 -15.93 20.44 -0.55
N ILE A 94 -15.32 19.29 -0.80
CA ILE A 94 -15.12 18.23 0.19
C ILE A 94 -13.63 17.98 0.42
N SER A 95 -13.27 17.57 1.63
CA SER A 95 -11.91 17.19 1.99
C SER A 95 -11.66 15.71 1.67
N GLU A 96 -10.63 15.37 0.88
CA GLU A 96 -10.30 13.97 0.54
C GLU A 96 -10.01 13.15 1.81
N GLU A 97 -9.37 13.77 2.82
CA GLU A 97 -8.95 13.12 4.07
C GLU A 97 -10.10 12.50 4.88
N ASN A 98 -11.26 13.16 4.94
CA ASN A 98 -12.36 12.74 5.82
C ASN A 98 -13.72 12.70 5.12
N SER A 99 -13.77 12.98 3.81
CA SER A 99 -14.99 13.06 3.01
C SER A 99 -16.06 14.02 3.57
N LYS A 100 -15.67 14.99 4.40
CA LYS A 100 -16.58 16.00 4.97
C LYS A 100 -16.54 17.30 4.15
N PRO A 101 -17.61 18.10 4.20
CA PRO A 101 -17.61 19.43 3.60
C PRO A 101 -16.51 20.32 4.19
N ALA A 102 -15.79 21.03 3.33
CA ALA A 102 -14.69 21.89 3.72
C ALA A 102 -15.16 23.34 3.77
N MET A 103 -15.33 23.89 4.98
CA MET A 103 -15.65 25.30 5.23
C MET A 103 -14.40 26.18 5.13
N GLY A 104 -14.57 27.44 4.70
CA GLY A 104 -13.51 28.46 4.70
C GLY A 104 -12.40 28.22 3.66
N VAL A 105 -12.63 27.33 2.71
CA VAL A 105 -11.81 27.16 1.51
C VAL A 105 -11.96 28.38 0.64
N ILE A 106 -10.84 28.94 0.20
CA ILE A 106 -10.78 29.97 -0.83
C ILE A 106 -11.03 29.28 -2.17
N VAL A 107 -12.16 29.56 -2.80
CA VAL A 107 -12.44 29.14 -4.18
C VAL A 107 -12.15 30.32 -5.08
N GLU A 108 -11.39 30.09 -6.12
CA GLU A 108 -11.00 31.06 -7.11
C GLU A 108 -11.48 30.57 -8.48
N THR A 109 -12.00 31.48 -9.29
CA THR A 109 -12.33 31.22 -10.69
C THR A 109 -11.54 32.14 -11.56
N GLU A 110 -10.90 31.59 -12.59
CA GLU A 110 -10.08 32.33 -13.52
C GLU A 110 -10.49 32.06 -14.98
N THR A 111 -10.40 33.10 -15.80
CA THR A 111 -10.58 33.03 -17.25
C THR A 111 -9.78 34.12 -17.95
N THR A 112 -9.70 34.05 -19.28
CA THR A 112 -9.10 35.10 -20.12
C THR A 112 -10.13 35.53 -21.15
N ILE A 113 -10.52 36.81 -21.10
CA ILE A 113 -11.51 37.42 -22.00
C ILE A 113 -10.89 38.67 -22.58
N ASP A 114 -10.88 38.80 -23.92
CA ASP A 114 -10.29 39.95 -24.63
C ASP A 114 -8.86 40.30 -24.17
N ASN A 115 -8.02 39.26 -24.00
CA ASN A 115 -6.65 39.34 -23.47
C ASN A 115 -6.54 39.89 -22.03
N LYS A 116 -7.65 40.01 -21.29
CA LYS A 116 -7.66 40.37 -19.87
C LYS A 116 -7.89 39.12 -19.04
N HIS A 117 -7.02 38.92 -18.06
CA HIS A 117 -7.18 37.86 -17.07
C HIS A 117 -8.19 38.30 -16.00
N VAL A 118 -9.26 37.53 -15.85
CA VAL A 118 -10.34 37.82 -14.91
C VAL A 118 -10.30 36.77 -13.81
N VAL A 119 -10.19 37.24 -12.56
CA VAL A 119 -10.18 36.39 -11.36
C VAL A 119 -11.33 36.82 -10.45
N ARG A 120 -12.02 35.84 -9.88
CA ARG A 120 -13.04 36.03 -8.84
C ARG A 120 -12.79 35.05 -7.70
N GLN A 121 -12.97 35.50 -6.46
CA GLN A 121 -12.72 34.71 -5.27
C GLN A 121 -13.93 34.70 -4.35
N GLU A 122 -14.21 33.55 -3.75
CA GLU A 122 -15.25 33.37 -2.74
C GLU A 122 -14.78 32.40 -1.65
N LEU A 123 -15.37 32.47 -0.46
CA LEU A 123 -15.15 31.52 0.61
C LEU A 123 -16.32 30.53 0.69
N THR A 124 -15.99 29.26 0.85
CA THR A 124 -17.00 28.22 1.12
C THR A 124 -17.70 28.42 2.46
N ASP A 125 -19.01 28.15 2.47
CA ASP A 125 -19.84 28.21 3.66
C ASP A 125 -19.60 27.03 4.63
N ARG A 126 -20.38 26.96 5.72
CA ARG A 126 -20.33 25.88 6.73
C ARG A 126 -20.61 24.48 6.16
N ASN A 127 -21.31 24.41 5.02
CA ASN A 127 -21.64 23.20 4.30
C ASN A 127 -20.69 22.97 3.11
N GLY A 128 -19.58 23.71 3.03
CA GLY A 128 -18.61 23.63 1.94
C GLY A 128 -19.10 24.15 0.60
N LYS A 129 -20.23 24.87 0.55
CA LYS A 129 -20.81 25.35 -0.72
C LYS A 129 -20.24 26.70 -1.13
N TYR A 130 -20.15 26.93 -2.44
CA TYR A 130 -19.74 28.20 -3.05
C TYR A 130 -20.61 28.52 -4.27
N ARG A 131 -20.67 29.80 -4.67
CA ARG A 131 -21.43 30.27 -5.83
C ARG A 131 -20.88 31.58 -6.42
N PHE A 132 -20.31 31.47 -7.61
CA PHE A 132 -20.07 32.61 -8.48
C PHE A 132 -21.29 32.89 -9.35
N SER A 133 -21.59 34.17 -9.57
CA SER A 133 -22.71 34.61 -10.41
C SER A 133 -22.29 35.74 -11.33
N ARG A 134 -23.08 35.97 -12.39
CA ARG A 134 -22.86 37.01 -13.40
C ARG A 134 -21.53 36.84 -14.15
N LEU A 135 -21.21 35.59 -14.47
CA LEU A 135 -20.00 35.24 -15.21
C LEU A 135 -20.29 35.15 -16.72
N PRO A 136 -19.43 35.71 -17.59
CA PRO A 136 -19.50 35.46 -19.03
C PRO A 136 -19.36 33.98 -19.40
N SER A 137 -19.98 33.58 -20.50
CA SER A 137 -19.73 32.28 -21.13
C SER A 137 -18.26 32.17 -21.56
N GLY A 138 -17.70 30.96 -21.49
CA GLY A 138 -16.33 30.72 -21.90
C GLY A 138 -15.67 29.60 -21.11
N GLN A 139 -14.37 29.40 -21.34
CA GLN A 139 -13.59 28.44 -20.56
C GLN A 139 -13.21 29.07 -19.22
N TRP A 140 -13.53 28.37 -18.14
CA TRP A 140 -13.22 28.75 -16.78
C TRP A 140 -12.41 27.64 -16.10
N GLN A 141 -11.44 28.03 -15.29
CA GLN A 141 -10.84 27.15 -14.30
C GLN A 141 -11.38 27.54 -12.91
N VAL A 142 -11.77 26.54 -12.13
CA VAL A 142 -12.17 26.68 -10.73
C VAL A 142 -11.10 26.00 -9.88
N GLN A 143 -10.53 26.73 -8.93
CA GLN A 143 -9.53 26.23 -8.00
C GLN A 143 -9.98 26.46 -6.56
N GLY A 144 -10.01 25.41 -5.75
CA GLY A 144 -10.13 25.50 -4.31
C GLY A 144 -8.76 25.42 -3.66
N THR A 145 -8.46 26.32 -2.72
CA THR A 145 -7.22 26.33 -1.94
C THR A 145 -7.53 26.51 -0.45
N ARG A 146 -6.94 25.67 0.40
CA ARG A 146 -7.01 25.80 1.87
C ARG A 146 -5.61 25.70 2.46
N GLY A 147 -5.09 26.84 2.92
CA GLY A 147 -3.69 26.98 3.32
C GLY A 147 -2.73 26.72 2.16
N GLU A 148 -1.46 26.42 2.45
CA GLU A 148 -0.43 26.20 1.43
C GLU A 148 -0.45 24.79 0.81
N SER A 149 -1.23 23.87 1.38
CA SER A 149 -1.03 22.43 1.15
C SER A 149 -2.26 21.68 0.67
N GLN A 150 -3.43 22.31 0.52
CA GLN A 150 -4.63 21.61 0.03
C GLN A 150 -5.22 22.31 -1.16
N THR A 151 -5.31 21.60 -2.29
CA THR A 151 -5.82 22.14 -3.54
C THR A 151 -6.75 21.17 -4.25
N GLY A 152 -7.68 21.72 -5.02
CA GLY A 152 -8.53 21.02 -5.97
C GLY A 152 -8.75 21.94 -7.17
N LYS A 153 -8.75 21.40 -8.39
CA LYS A 153 -8.88 22.17 -9.63
C LYS A 153 -9.79 21.45 -10.61
N GLU A 154 -10.66 22.19 -11.27
CA GLU A 154 -11.53 21.70 -12.34
C GLU A 154 -11.62 22.74 -13.46
N ASN A 155 -11.68 22.29 -14.70
CA ASN A 155 -11.90 23.14 -15.87
C ASN A 155 -13.31 22.91 -16.41
N LEU A 156 -13.98 23.97 -16.86
CA LEU A 156 -15.33 23.88 -17.39
C LEU A 156 -15.56 24.90 -18.53
N SER A 157 -16.50 24.57 -19.41
CA SER A 157 -17.00 25.48 -20.44
C SER A 157 -18.36 26.01 -19.99
N LEU A 158 -18.40 27.26 -19.56
CA LEU A 158 -19.60 27.90 -19.03
C LEU A 158 -20.51 28.36 -20.17
N GLY A 159 -21.78 28.01 -20.09
CA GLY A 159 -22.83 28.30 -21.09
C GLY A 159 -24.23 28.26 -20.46
N PRO A 160 -25.30 28.11 -21.26
CA PRO A 160 -26.70 28.23 -20.81
C PRO A 160 -27.17 27.14 -19.84
N ASP A 161 -26.46 26.02 -19.75
CA ASP A 161 -26.80 24.95 -18.81
C ASP A 161 -26.40 25.31 -17.36
N ALA A 162 -27.08 24.71 -16.37
CA ALA A 162 -26.73 24.90 -14.96
C ALA A 162 -25.46 24.09 -14.61
N PHE A 163 -24.37 24.78 -14.27
CA PHE A 163 -23.09 24.14 -13.91
C PHE A 163 -22.94 23.96 -12.40
N ASN A 164 -22.90 22.69 -11.98
CA ASN A 164 -22.55 22.28 -10.63
C ASN A 164 -21.16 21.60 -10.64
N ILE A 165 -20.18 22.23 -10.00
CA ILE A 165 -18.79 21.74 -9.96
C ILE A 165 -18.40 21.43 -8.51
N ASN A 166 -18.32 20.15 -8.19
CA ASN A 166 -17.80 19.74 -6.90
C ASN A 166 -16.28 19.67 -6.96
N LEU A 167 -15.63 20.18 -5.92
CA LEU A 167 -14.18 20.12 -5.79
C LEU A 167 -13.82 19.15 -4.66
N THR A 168 -12.80 18.34 -4.89
CA THR A 168 -12.18 17.53 -3.84
C THR A 168 -10.83 18.13 -3.51
N LEU A 169 -10.66 18.59 -2.27
CA LEU A 169 -9.37 19.07 -1.77
C LEU A 169 -8.50 17.90 -1.37
N ALA A 170 -7.41 17.73 -2.12
CA ALA A 170 -6.36 16.78 -1.79
C ALA A 170 -5.20 17.51 -1.10
N ARG A 171 -4.61 16.88 -0.07
CA ARG A 171 -3.37 17.37 0.52
C ARG A 171 -2.23 17.12 -0.47
N GLN A 172 -1.57 18.19 -0.89
CA GLN A 172 -0.38 18.15 -1.73
C GLN A 172 0.85 17.87 -0.86
N MET A 173 1.77 17.08 -1.41
CA MET A 173 3.07 16.82 -0.81
C MET A 173 3.91 18.09 -0.83
N THR A 174 4.35 18.53 0.34
CA THR A 174 5.23 19.69 0.46
C THR A 174 6.68 19.33 0.12
N PRO A 175 7.57 20.32 -0.17
CA PRO A 175 9.01 20.07 -0.31
C PRO A 175 9.63 19.43 0.94
N VAL A 176 9.09 19.73 2.13
CA VAL A 176 9.51 19.15 3.40
C VAL A 176 9.13 17.67 3.45
N ASP A 177 7.88 17.32 3.10
CA ASP A 177 7.42 15.93 3.02
C ASP A 177 8.28 15.11 2.06
N TRP A 178 8.68 15.69 0.93
CA TRP A 178 9.54 15.03 -0.04
C TRP A 178 10.93 14.70 0.50
N ARG A 179 11.58 15.68 1.14
CA ARG A 179 12.90 15.44 1.73
C ARG A 179 12.86 14.42 2.86
N TRP A 180 11.82 14.46 3.69
CA TRP A 180 11.60 13.46 4.74
C TRP A 180 11.34 12.06 4.17
N GLY A 181 10.50 11.95 3.13
CA GLY A 181 10.19 10.67 2.51
C GLY A 181 11.42 10.03 1.85
N LEU A 182 12.28 10.81 1.19
CA LEU A 182 13.55 10.31 0.66
C LEU A 182 14.49 9.83 1.76
N ALA A 183 14.63 10.59 2.85
CA ALA A 183 15.47 10.21 3.99
C ALA A 183 14.96 8.92 4.65
N PHE A 184 13.65 8.81 4.86
CA PHE A 184 13.02 7.61 5.41
C PHE A 184 13.20 6.39 4.50
N PHE A 185 12.97 6.54 3.19
CA PHE A 185 13.21 5.48 2.21
C PHE A 185 14.68 5.02 2.21
N GLY A 186 15.62 5.96 2.24
CA GLY A 186 17.05 5.67 2.33
C GLY A 186 17.42 4.92 3.61
N ALA A 187 16.86 5.32 4.75
CA ALA A 187 17.07 4.64 6.03
C ALA A 187 16.56 3.19 6.00
N LEU A 188 15.41 2.93 5.37
CA LEU A 188 14.89 1.57 5.19
C LEU A 188 15.80 0.71 4.28
N CYS A 189 16.37 1.28 3.22
CA CYS A 189 17.34 0.57 2.37
C CYS A 189 18.59 0.18 3.17
N VAL A 190 19.13 1.10 3.96
CA VAL A 190 20.29 0.85 4.83
C VAL A 190 19.95 -0.23 5.87
N LEU A 191 18.79 -0.13 6.52
CA LEU A 191 18.33 -1.13 7.47
C LEU A 191 18.26 -2.53 6.83
N LEU A 192 17.68 -2.64 5.62
CA LEU A 192 17.58 -3.92 4.93
C LEU A 192 18.96 -4.53 4.60
N VAL A 193 19.90 -3.71 4.12
CA VAL A 193 21.28 -4.15 3.83
C VAL A 193 21.99 -4.58 5.12
N LEU A 194 21.82 -3.84 6.21
CA LEU A 194 22.37 -4.20 7.52
C LEU A 194 21.79 -5.53 8.01
N LEU A 195 20.48 -5.76 7.87
CA LEU A 195 19.86 -7.03 8.22
C LEU A 195 20.46 -8.18 7.40
N ILE A 196 20.58 -8.04 6.08
CA ILE A 196 21.20 -9.07 5.24
C ILE A 196 22.65 -9.35 5.69
N GLY A 197 23.44 -8.31 5.95
CA GLY A 197 24.81 -8.45 6.42
C GLY A 197 24.92 -9.16 7.77
N ILE A 198 24.11 -8.78 8.75
CA ILE A 198 24.06 -9.39 10.08
C ILE A 198 23.67 -10.86 9.96
N TYR A 199 22.67 -11.19 9.15
CA TYR A 199 22.21 -12.56 8.94
C TYR A 199 23.29 -13.45 8.33
N LEU A 200 23.98 -12.97 7.29
CA LEU A 200 25.09 -13.68 6.66
C LEU A 200 26.27 -13.86 7.62
N GLN A 201 26.55 -12.86 8.46
CA GLN A 201 27.61 -12.97 9.46
C GLN A 201 27.25 -13.96 10.57
N ALA A 202 25.99 -13.96 11.03
CA ALA A 202 25.50 -14.95 11.99
C ALA A 202 25.57 -16.37 11.40
N HIS A 203 25.19 -16.54 10.13
CA HIS A 203 25.37 -17.81 9.42
C HIS A 203 26.82 -18.27 9.43
N ARG A 204 27.77 -17.38 9.16
CA ARG A 204 29.20 -17.72 9.14
C ARG A 204 29.76 -18.07 10.52
N LEU A 205 29.36 -17.35 11.56
CA LEU A 205 29.92 -17.50 12.90
C LEU A 205 29.35 -18.70 13.66
N PHE A 206 28.11 -19.10 13.36
CA PHE A 206 27.38 -20.07 14.16
C PHE A 206 27.05 -21.38 13.42
N VAL A 207 27.69 -21.70 12.29
CA VAL A 207 27.64 -23.08 11.77
C VAL A 207 28.23 -24.00 12.83
N THR A 208 27.40 -24.85 13.45
CA THR A 208 27.89 -25.78 14.45
C THR A 208 28.56 -26.97 13.75
N SER A 209 29.57 -27.54 14.43
CA SER A 209 30.21 -28.82 14.11
C SER A 209 29.19 -29.94 13.84
N PRO A 210 29.62 -31.13 13.32
CA PRO A 210 28.73 -32.27 13.13
C PRO A 210 27.85 -32.47 14.36
N ILE A 211 26.58 -32.87 14.15
CA ILE A 211 25.63 -33.19 15.22
C ILE A 211 26.38 -34.00 16.29
N PRO A 212 26.25 -33.73 17.60
CA PRO A 212 27.06 -34.40 18.63
C PRO A 212 27.10 -35.92 18.51
N GLU A 213 25.99 -36.52 18.05
CA GLU A 213 25.87 -37.94 17.73
C GLU A 213 26.80 -38.37 16.59
N MET A 214 26.91 -37.57 15.53
CA MET A 214 27.85 -37.80 14.42
C MET A 214 29.31 -37.59 14.81
N ALA A 215 29.60 -36.72 15.77
CA ALA A 215 30.96 -36.56 16.29
C ALA A 215 31.43 -37.82 17.05
N ALA A 216 30.58 -38.36 17.94
CA ALA A 216 30.85 -39.62 18.64
C ALA A 216 30.94 -40.81 17.67
N PHE A 217 30.05 -40.85 16.66
CA PHE A 217 30.09 -41.86 15.60
C PHE A 217 31.40 -41.80 14.79
N SER A 218 31.83 -40.60 14.40
CA SER A 218 33.09 -40.37 13.68
C SER A 218 34.29 -40.88 14.48
N GLU A 219 34.32 -40.66 15.80
CA GLU A 219 35.41 -41.12 16.65
C GLU A 219 35.52 -42.65 16.69
N GLN A 220 34.39 -43.36 16.79
CA GLN A 220 34.36 -44.83 16.75
C GLN A 220 34.86 -45.39 15.41
N ILE A 221 34.54 -44.70 14.32
CA ILE A 221 34.98 -45.06 12.97
C ILE A 221 36.49 -44.85 12.82
N ASP A 222 37.01 -43.73 13.33
CA ASP A 222 38.46 -43.46 13.35
C ASP A 222 39.24 -44.54 14.10
N GLN A 223 38.73 -44.99 15.26
CA GLN A 223 39.34 -46.06 16.06
C GLN A 223 39.35 -47.40 15.31
N THR A 224 38.23 -47.75 14.66
CA THR A 224 38.09 -49.03 13.94
C THR A 224 38.89 -49.05 12.65
N GLU A 225 38.97 -47.93 11.93
CA GLU A 225 39.83 -47.82 10.74
C GLU A 225 41.30 -47.97 11.12
N LYS A 226 41.74 -47.33 12.21
CA LYS A 226 43.12 -47.48 12.70
C LYS A 226 43.45 -48.93 13.01
N LEU A 227 42.51 -49.68 13.59
CA LEU A 227 42.66 -51.12 13.81
C LEU A 227 42.75 -51.87 12.47
N ALA A 228 41.85 -51.62 11.52
CA ALA A 228 41.89 -52.26 10.20
C ALA A 228 43.20 -51.99 9.44
N ALA A 229 43.69 -50.75 9.50
CA ALA A 229 44.95 -50.32 8.88
C ALA A 229 46.18 -51.00 9.51
N ASP A 230 46.20 -51.18 10.84
CA ASP A 230 47.26 -51.93 11.53
C ASP A 230 47.28 -53.40 11.10
N LEU A 231 46.11 -54.04 11.01
CA LEU A 231 45.99 -55.43 10.57
C LEU A 231 46.37 -55.62 9.08
N LYS A 232 46.02 -54.66 8.23
CA LYS A 232 46.41 -54.62 6.81
C LYS A 232 47.93 -54.63 6.61
N GLY A 233 48.68 -54.05 7.55
CA GLY A 233 50.14 -53.96 7.50
C GLY A 233 50.89 -55.21 8.00
N LYS A 234 50.19 -56.19 8.58
CA LYS A 234 50.80 -57.38 9.20
C LYS A 234 50.98 -58.53 8.19
N SER A 235 52.10 -59.24 8.31
CA SER A 235 52.39 -60.45 7.53
C SER A 235 51.57 -61.67 7.94
N SER A 236 51.06 -61.69 9.17
CA SER A 236 50.12 -62.69 9.69
C SER A 236 49.19 -62.02 10.70
N VAL A 237 47.88 -62.20 10.51
CA VAL A 237 46.85 -61.69 11.42
C VAL A 237 46.29 -62.85 12.23
N THR A 238 46.13 -62.66 13.54
CA THR A 238 45.58 -63.68 14.45
C THR A 238 44.06 -63.65 14.50
N ASP A 239 43.43 -64.79 14.82
CA ASP A 239 41.97 -64.88 15.00
C ASP A 239 41.45 -63.91 16.08
N GLN A 240 42.26 -63.67 17.12
CA GLN A 240 41.91 -62.75 18.21
C GLN A 240 41.87 -61.29 17.72
N GLU A 241 42.77 -60.90 16.81
CA GLU A 241 42.78 -59.57 16.19
C GLU A 241 41.60 -59.37 15.24
N LEU A 242 41.26 -60.40 14.45
CA LEU A 242 40.08 -60.39 13.58
C LEU A 242 38.78 -60.33 14.39
N GLN A 243 38.72 -61.03 15.52
CA GLN A 243 37.59 -60.96 16.45
C GLN A 243 37.46 -59.57 17.08
N GLY A 244 38.58 -58.91 17.40
CA GLY A 244 38.61 -57.52 17.84
C GLY A 244 38.03 -56.56 16.79
N LEU A 245 38.44 -56.72 15.52
CA LEU A 245 37.92 -55.91 14.41
C LEU A 245 36.41 -56.09 14.20
N ARG A 246 35.93 -57.34 14.19
CA ARG A 246 34.50 -57.67 14.08
C ARG A 246 33.69 -57.07 15.23
N SER A 247 34.22 -57.11 16.46
CA SER A 247 33.56 -56.55 17.64
C SER A 247 33.45 -55.02 17.56
N SER A 248 34.50 -54.35 17.06
CA SER A 248 34.52 -52.91 16.85
C SER A 248 33.49 -52.47 15.79
N LEU A 249 33.42 -53.19 14.66
CA LEU A 249 32.40 -52.97 13.63
C LEU A 249 30.97 -53.17 14.15
N ALA A 250 30.74 -54.22 14.96
CA ALA A 250 29.44 -54.45 15.59
C ALA A 250 29.03 -53.29 16.53
N SER A 251 29.98 -52.68 17.24
CA SER A 251 29.72 -51.49 18.06
C SER A 251 29.33 -50.28 17.22
N ILE A 252 30.04 -50.02 16.11
CA ILE A 252 29.71 -48.93 15.18
C ILE A 252 28.28 -49.11 14.65
N LYS A 253 27.93 -50.33 14.20
CA LYS A 253 26.59 -50.62 13.70
C LYS A 253 25.52 -50.47 14.77
N GLY A 254 25.74 -50.98 15.98
CA GLY A 254 24.81 -50.82 17.08
C GLY A 254 24.57 -49.35 17.46
N TYR A 255 25.62 -48.52 17.41
CA TYR A 255 25.47 -47.07 17.57
C TYR A 255 24.65 -46.47 16.43
N TRP A 256 24.96 -46.79 15.18
CA TRP A 256 24.24 -46.30 14.01
C TRP A 256 22.75 -46.67 14.06
N ASP A 257 22.41 -47.93 14.35
CA ASP A 257 21.02 -48.41 14.45
C ASP A 257 20.23 -47.66 15.53
N SER A 258 20.92 -47.16 16.58
CA SER A 258 20.28 -46.39 17.66
C SER A 258 19.97 -44.94 17.28
N VAL A 259 20.70 -44.35 16.33
CA VAL A 259 20.60 -42.93 15.94
C VAL A 259 19.99 -42.75 14.55
N SER A 260 20.09 -43.72 13.65
CA SER A 260 19.65 -43.59 12.25
C SER A 260 18.16 -43.23 12.11
N ASN A 261 17.33 -43.70 13.03
CA ASN A 261 15.89 -43.42 13.07
C ASN A 261 15.55 -41.97 13.46
N SER A 262 16.44 -41.25 14.14
CA SER A 262 16.22 -39.84 14.49
C SER A 262 16.78 -38.86 13.45
N MET A 263 17.47 -39.36 12.41
CA MET A 263 18.11 -38.53 11.39
C MET A 263 17.19 -38.31 10.17
N THR A 264 17.13 -37.06 9.69
CA THR A 264 16.19 -36.61 8.64
C THR A 264 16.69 -36.79 7.19
N THR A 265 17.88 -37.37 6.98
CA THR A 265 18.54 -37.48 5.66
C THR A 265 18.54 -38.91 5.12
N SER A 266 17.37 -39.41 4.68
CA SER A 266 17.19 -40.82 4.27
C SER A 266 18.19 -41.31 3.21
N GLY A 267 18.61 -40.44 2.28
CA GLY A 267 19.60 -40.78 1.25
C GLY A 267 21.02 -40.99 1.79
N GLN A 268 21.41 -40.25 2.83
CA GLN A 268 22.72 -40.43 3.47
C GLN A 268 22.68 -41.60 4.47
N ASN A 269 21.53 -41.83 5.12
CA ASN A 269 21.32 -43.00 5.97
C ASN A 269 21.55 -44.31 5.18
N ALA A 270 20.96 -44.41 3.98
CA ALA A 270 21.14 -45.59 3.11
C ALA A 270 22.60 -45.78 2.64
N GLN A 271 23.36 -44.69 2.47
CA GLN A 271 24.78 -44.78 2.14
C GLN A 271 25.61 -45.28 3.33
N ILE A 272 25.29 -44.84 4.55
CA ILE A 272 25.93 -45.35 5.77
C ILE A 272 25.66 -46.85 5.92
N ASP A 273 24.40 -47.28 5.79
CA ASP A 273 24.01 -48.69 5.86
C ASP A 273 24.79 -49.55 4.85
N LEU A 274 24.95 -49.04 3.62
CA LEU A 274 25.69 -49.72 2.56
C LEU A 274 27.17 -49.92 2.93
N PHE A 275 27.85 -48.86 3.41
CA PHE A 275 29.27 -48.96 3.77
C PHE A 275 29.49 -49.81 5.03
N LEU A 276 28.59 -49.75 6.01
CA LEU A 276 28.64 -50.63 7.18
C LEU A 276 28.45 -52.10 6.79
N SER A 277 27.46 -52.41 5.94
CA SER A 277 27.23 -53.77 5.45
C SER A 277 28.44 -54.30 4.65
N ARG A 278 29.07 -53.44 3.84
CA ARG A 278 30.30 -53.78 3.12
C ARG A 278 31.46 -54.08 4.07
N ALA A 279 31.63 -53.27 5.12
CA ALA A 279 32.66 -53.48 6.13
C ALA A 279 32.45 -54.79 6.92
N GLU A 280 31.22 -55.11 7.32
CA GLU A 280 30.88 -56.38 7.97
C GLU A 280 31.19 -57.59 7.08
N THR A 281 30.82 -57.51 5.80
CA THR A 281 31.06 -58.58 4.82
C THR A 281 32.56 -58.81 4.62
N ALA A 282 33.35 -57.74 4.54
CA ALA A 282 34.80 -57.82 4.44
C ALA A 282 35.46 -58.41 5.70
N ALA A 283 34.97 -58.05 6.89
CA ALA A 283 35.46 -58.59 8.15
C ALA A 283 35.09 -60.07 8.36
N ALA A 284 33.94 -60.52 7.83
CA ALA A 284 33.54 -61.93 7.83
C ALA A 284 34.38 -62.78 6.86
N ALA A 285 34.91 -62.15 5.80
CA ALA A 285 35.84 -62.76 4.84
C ALA A 285 37.32 -62.64 5.25
N ASP A 286 37.60 -62.17 6.47
CA ASP A 286 38.95 -61.94 7.01
C ASP A 286 39.84 -61.06 6.12
N ASN A 287 39.22 -60.07 5.45
CA ASN A 287 39.91 -59.12 4.56
C ASN A 287 39.97 -57.71 5.19
N PRO A 288 40.97 -57.40 6.02
CA PRO A 288 41.10 -56.10 6.68
C PRO A 288 41.34 -54.93 5.70
N ALA A 289 41.87 -55.19 4.49
CA ALA A 289 42.07 -54.16 3.47
C ALA A 289 40.73 -53.65 2.90
N ASP A 290 39.76 -54.53 2.70
CA ASP A 290 38.43 -54.14 2.24
C ASP A 290 37.61 -53.45 3.35
N VAL A 291 37.85 -53.80 4.61
CA VAL A 291 37.29 -53.07 5.77
C VAL A 291 37.77 -51.63 5.79
N ASP A 292 39.09 -51.42 5.62
CA ASP A 292 39.70 -50.08 5.52
C ASP A 292 39.09 -49.26 4.37
N ILE A 293 38.90 -49.85 3.19
CA ILE A 293 38.24 -49.17 2.06
C ILE A 293 36.78 -48.79 2.38
N ALA A 294 36.03 -49.69 3.01
CA ALA A 294 34.63 -49.44 3.36
C ALA A 294 34.51 -48.32 4.42
N LEU A 295 35.39 -48.30 5.43
CA LEU A 295 35.41 -47.27 6.47
C LEU A 295 35.84 -45.89 5.91
N ASN A 296 36.79 -45.84 4.98
CA ASN A 296 37.13 -44.60 4.27
C ASN A 296 35.93 -44.03 3.47
N GLY A 297 35.17 -44.91 2.81
CA GLY A 297 33.92 -44.54 2.15
C GLY A 297 32.88 -43.99 3.13
N LEU A 298 32.72 -44.65 4.28
CA LEU A 298 31.85 -44.21 5.37
C LEU A 298 32.23 -42.82 5.91
N LYS A 299 33.52 -42.58 6.19
CA LYS A 299 34.04 -41.26 6.60
C LYS A 299 33.72 -40.17 5.58
N THR A 300 33.79 -40.49 4.29
CA THR A 300 33.45 -39.53 3.24
C THR A 300 31.98 -39.12 3.31
N VAL A 301 31.06 -40.03 3.64
CA VAL A 301 29.64 -39.71 3.83
C VAL A 301 29.44 -38.83 5.06
N ILE A 302 30.11 -39.17 6.17
CA ILE A 302 30.02 -38.45 7.46
C ILE A 302 30.61 -37.04 7.38
N ASN A 303 31.77 -36.88 6.74
CA ASN A 303 32.41 -35.58 6.57
C ASN A 303 31.58 -34.64 5.67
N ASN A 304 30.73 -35.22 4.82
CA ASN A 304 29.77 -34.49 3.99
C ASN A 304 28.36 -34.46 4.61
N TRP A 305 28.21 -34.87 5.87
CA TRP A 305 26.94 -34.78 6.58
C TRP A 305 26.59 -33.31 6.83
N PRO A 306 25.33 -32.90 6.62
CA PRO A 306 24.94 -31.52 6.88
C PRO A 306 25.25 -31.14 8.33
N SER A 307 26.04 -30.09 8.51
CA SER A 307 26.26 -29.47 9.80
C SER A 307 24.93 -29.02 10.40
N SER A 308 24.76 -29.20 11.72
CA SER A 308 23.64 -28.57 12.40
C SER A 308 23.76 -27.06 12.22
N TYR A 309 22.63 -26.43 11.92
CA TYR A 309 22.60 -25.03 11.56
C TYR A 309 22.18 -24.22 12.80
N PHE A 310 22.80 -23.06 13.09
CA PHE A 310 22.49 -22.30 14.32
C PHE A 310 20.99 -22.10 14.56
N TRP A 311 20.29 -21.65 13.51
CA TRP A 311 18.86 -21.41 13.58
C TRP A 311 18.03 -22.70 13.54
N SER A 312 18.64 -23.89 13.39
CA SER A 312 17.90 -25.16 13.38
C SER A 312 17.41 -25.62 14.75
N GLN A 313 17.97 -25.06 15.83
CA GLN A 313 17.64 -25.46 17.19
C GLN A 313 16.73 -24.45 17.87
N SER A 314 15.85 -24.93 18.74
CA SER A 314 15.07 -24.04 19.62
C SER A 314 15.95 -23.53 20.77
N PRO A 315 15.89 -22.23 21.13
CA PRO A 315 14.95 -21.20 20.65
C PRO A 315 15.47 -20.35 19.47
N ALA A 316 16.64 -20.67 18.90
CA ALA A 316 17.26 -19.88 17.83
C ALA A 316 16.41 -19.81 16.55
N ASN A 317 15.72 -20.89 16.18
CA ASN A 317 14.73 -20.90 15.08
C ASN A 317 13.69 -19.78 15.18
N TYR A 318 13.23 -19.45 16.38
CA TYR A 318 12.26 -18.37 16.62
C TYR A 318 12.90 -16.97 16.55
N LEU A 319 14.18 -16.85 16.90
CA LEU A 319 14.95 -15.62 16.67
C LEU A 319 15.17 -15.38 15.17
N GLU A 320 15.43 -16.44 14.39
CA GLU A 320 15.48 -16.37 12.93
C GLU A 320 14.12 -15.93 12.35
N ALA A 321 13.02 -16.52 12.83
CA ALA A 321 11.69 -16.11 12.40
C ALA A 321 11.44 -14.62 12.69
N LEU A 322 11.80 -14.12 13.88
CA LEU A 322 11.67 -12.69 14.21
C LEU A 322 12.52 -11.82 13.27
N PHE A 323 13.73 -12.26 12.94
CA PHE A 323 14.64 -11.57 12.02
C PHE A 323 14.06 -11.46 10.61
N TRP A 324 13.54 -12.57 10.07
CA TRP A 324 12.91 -12.60 8.75
C TRP A 324 11.60 -11.80 8.71
N SER A 325 10.84 -11.75 9.82
CA SER A 325 9.70 -10.84 9.90
C SER A 325 10.15 -9.38 9.83
N LEU A 326 11.19 -8.99 10.57
CA LEU A 326 11.73 -7.63 10.53
C LEU A 326 12.20 -7.25 9.11
N ALA A 327 12.83 -8.18 8.39
CA ALA A 327 13.17 -7.99 6.99
C ALA A 327 11.92 -7.84 6.10
N GLY A 328 10.92 -8.70 6.28
CA GLY A 328 9.68 -8.65 5.51
C GLY A 328 8.89 -7.35 5.69
N ILE A 329 8.75 -6.86 6.92
CA ILE A 329 8.08 -5.57 7.16
C ILE A 329 8.90 -4.40 6.60
N THR A 330 10.23 -4.47 6.66
CA THR A 330 11.11 -3.45 6.04
C THR A 330 10.90 -3.40 4.52
N VAL A 331 10.81 -4.55 3.86
CA VAL A 331 10.48 -4.64 2.41
C VAL A 331 9.09 -4.06 2.13
N SER A 332 8.09 -4.38 2.95
CA SER A 332 6.74 -3.83 2.81
C SER A 332 6.71 -2.31 2.89
N LEU A 333 7.45 -1.75 3.86
CA LEU A 333 7.58 -0.31 4.05
C LEU A 333 8.33 0.36 2.90
N LEU A 334 9.36 -0.29 2.34
CA LEU A 334 10.07 0.22 1.15
C LEU A 334 9.13 0.33 -0.06
N ILE A 335 8.37 -0.73 -0.34
CA ILE A 335 7.41 -0.73 -1.46
C ILE A 335 6.36 0.36 -1.26
N THR A 336 5.78 0.45 -0.07
CA THR A 336 4.71 1.40 0.26
C THR A 336 5.21 2.85 0.22
N THR A 337 6.37 3.11 0.82
CA THR A 337 7.00 4.45 0.83
C THR A 337 7.37 4.87 -0.58
N GLY A 338 7.99 3.99 -1.37
CA GLY A 338 8.32 4.26 -2.77
C GLY A 338 7.09 4.56 -3.61
N TYR A 339 5.99 3.82 -3.38
CA TYR A 339 4.70 4.09 -4.03
C TYR A 339 4.15 5.48 -3.69
N TYR A 340 4.14 5.87 -2.41
CA TYR A 340 3.67 7.19 -1.98
C TYR A 340 4.54 8.34 -2.48
N LEU A 341 5.87 8.19 -2.46
CA LEU A 341 6.79 9.16 -3.05
C LEU A 341 6.52 9.36 -4.54
N ARG A 342 6.38 8.27 -5.30
CA ARG A 342 6.11 8.32 -6.75
C ARG A 342 4.77 9.01 -7.07
N ARG A 343 3.75 8.80 -6.24
CA ARG A 343 2.41 9.40 -6.42
C ARG A 343 2.28 10.80 -5.82
N LYS A 344 3.33 11.35 -5.21
CA LYS A 344 3.30 12.62 -4.46
C LYS A 344 2.24 12.64 -3.35
N ARG A 345 2.08 11.51 -2.66
CA ARG A 345 1.10 11.29 -1.58
C ARG A 345 1.76 10.90 -0.25
N PHE A 346 3.05 11.19 -0.10
CA PHE A 346 3.76 10.94 1.14
C PHE A 346 3.63 12.14 2.08
N TYR A 347 3.35 11.88 3.36
CA TYR A 347 3.21 12.90 4.39
C TYR A 347 4.14 12.55 5.56
N ALA A 348 4.94 13.52 6.01
CA ALA A 348 5.94 13.29 7.04
C ALA A 348 5.32 12.83 8.36
N GLU A 349 4.11 13.29 8.72
CA GLU A 349 3.45 12.89 9.97
C GLU A 349 3.09 11.40 10.00
N GLY A 350 2.86 10.79 8.83
CA GLY A 350 2.55 9.36 8.71
C GLY A 350 3.73 8.44 9.01
N THR A 351 4.96 8.96 9.07
CA THR A 351 6.17 8.15 9.33
C THR A 351 6.13 7.45 10.69
N TRP A 352 5.57 8.07 11.72
CA TRP A 352 5.44 7.49 13.05
C TRP A 352 4.59 6.22 13.06
N MET A 353 3.49 6.22 12.31
CA MET A 353 2.66 5.05 12.12
C MET A 353 3.46 3.92 11.45
N HIS A 354 4.21 4.23 10.39
CA HIS A 354 5.04 3.25 9.70
C HIS A 354 6.15 2.69 10.60
N LEU A 355 6.77 3.52 11.44
CA LEU A 355 7.82 3.10 12.38
C LEU A 355 7.28 2.11 13.42
N SER A 356 6.03 2.29 13.87
CA SER A 356 5.40 1.36 14.82
C SER A 356 5.26 -0.07 14.28
N HIS A 357 5.16 -0.23 12.95
CA HIS A 357 5.09 -1.55 12.32
C HIS A 357 6.41 -2.32 12.40
N LEU A 358 7.57 -1.64 12.41
CA LEU A 358 8.87 -2.29 12.56
C LEU A 358 9.00 -3.05 13.89
N LEU A 359 8.26 -2.64 14.92
CA LEU A 359 8.24 -3.33 16.21
C LEU A 359 7.05 -4.28 16.35
N SER A 360 5.85 -3.82 16.00
CA SER A 360 4.62 -4.59 16.25
C SER A 360 4.45 -5.80 15.32
N VAL A 361 4.85 -5.69 14.04
CA VAL A 361 4.66 -6.77 13.06
C VAL A 361 5.57 -7.97 13.36
N PRO A 362 6.87 -7.81 13.68
CA PRO A 362 7.71 -8.94 14.06
C PRO A 362 7.27 -9.69 15.29
N LEU A 363 6.78 -8.98 16.31
CA LEU A 363 6.24 -9.61 17.50
C LEU A 363 4.97 -10.42 17.19
N LEU A 364 4.07 -9.86 16.37
CA LEU A 364 2.85 -10.56 15.98
C LEU A 364 3.16 -11.79 15.11
N ALA A 365 4.04 -11.64 14.12
CA ALA A 365 4.46 -12.74 13.24
C ALA A 365 5.08 -13.87 14.06
N LEU A 366 5.92 -13.54 15.05
CA LEU A 366 6.51 -14.53 15.95
C LEU A 366 5.44 -15.35 16.69
N VAL A 367 4.42 -14.69 17.25
CA VAL A 367 3.31 -15.37 17.94
C VAL A 367 2.56 -16.30 16.99
N VAL A 368 2.26 -15.84 15.77
CA VAL A 368 1.54 -16.64 14.77
C VAL A 368 2.37 -17.86 14.35
N VAL A 369 3.64 -17.66 14.06
CA VAL A 369 4.58 -18.73 13.66
C VAL A 369 4.76 -19.74 14.81
N PHE A 370 4.84 -19.27 16.05
CA PHE A 370 4.88 -20.14 17.23
C PHE A 370 3.62 -21.00 17.38
N LEU A 371 2.42 -20.43 17.17
CA LEU A 371 1.19 -21.22 17.21
C LEU A 371 1.14 -22.24 16.07
N LEU A 372 1.60 -21.86 14.88
CA LEU A 372 1.62 -22.75 13.72
C LEU A 372 2.63 -23.88 13.84
N SER A 373 3.76 -23.67 14.55
CA SER A 373 4.73 -24.73 14.82
C SER A 373 4.18 -25.85 15.71
N GLN A 374 3.08 -25.59 16.45
CA GLN A 374 2.42 -26.62 17.27
C GLN A 374 1.47 -27.51 16.46
N VAL A 375 1.19 -27.18 15.20
CA VAL A 375 0.23 -27.90 14.36
C VAL A 375 0.96 -28.89 13.46
N LYS A 376 0.60 -30.18 13.58
CA LYS A 376 1.04 -31.22 12.64
C LYS A 376 -0.06 -31.46 11.61
N LEU A 377 0.25 -31.31 10.33
CA LEU A 377 -0.67 -31.55 9.22
C LEU A 377 -0.27 -32.84 8.52
N THR A 378 -1.15 -33.85 8.55
CA THR A 378 -0.99 -35.06 7.75
C THR A 378 -1.90 -34.98 6.54
N LEU A 379 -1.31 -35.04 5.34
CA LEU A 379 -2.02 -35.06 4.07
C LEU A 379 -1.86 -36.45 3.45
N GLN A 380 -2.98 -37.11 3.17
CA GLN A 380 -3.00 -38.33 2.37
C GLN A 380 -3.05 -37.93 0.89
N ILE A 381 -1.98 -38.20 0.16
CA ILE A 381 -1.91 -38.03 -1.29
C ILE A 381 -1.75 -39.43 -1.89
N ASP A 382 -2.84 -39.94 -2.46
CA ASP A 382 -2.95 -41.30 -2.99
C ASP A 382 -2.62 -42.37 -1.93
N GLN A 383 -1.59 -43.21 -2.13
CA GLN A 383 -1.14 -44.21 -1.15
C GLN A 383 -0.05 -43.71 -0.20
N SER A 384 0.35 -42.44 -0.29
CA SER A 384 1.44 -41.87 0.49
C SER A 384 0.92 -40.86 1.51
N GLU A 385 1.33 -41.02 2.76
CA GLU A 385 1.07 -40.06 3.82
C GLU A 385 2.21 -39.04 3.88
N VAL A 386 1.90 -37.78 3.55
CA VAL A 386 2.85 -36.66 3.65
C VAL A 386 2.52 -35.88 4.92
N ALA A 387 3.35 -36.05 5.94
CA ALA A 387 3.32 -35.21 7.12
C ALA A 387 4.08 -33.90 6.83
N ILE A 388 3.37 -32.78 6.85
CA ILE A 388 3.98 -31.44 6.83
C ILE A 388 4.21 -31.04 8.28
N ASP A 389 5.47 -31.04 8.70
CA ASP A 389 5.89 -30.50 9.99
C ASP A 389 6.22 -29.01 9.84
N ILE A 390 5.35 -28.15 10.34
CA ILE A 390 5.53 -26.69 10.28
C ILE A 390 6.67 -26.23 11.22
N ASN A 391 7.11 -27.08 12.15
CA ASN A 391 8.24 -26.80 13.02
C ASN A 391 9.60 -26.82 12.29
N ASP A 392 9.65 -27.13 10.98
CA ASP A 392 10.86 -26.93 10.18
C ASP A 392 11.31 -25.46 10.23
N PRO A 393 12.52 -25.16 10.74
CA PRO A 393 13.07 -23.80 10.83
C PRO A 393 13.00 -23.00 9.52
N ARG A 394 13.18 -23.66 8.38
CA ARG A 394 13.11 -23.01 7.05
C ARG A 394 11.68 -22.56 6.73
N LEU A 395 10.70 -23.38 7.08
CA LEU A 395 9.29 -23.03 6.92
C LEU A 395 8.89 -21.91 7.89
N LEU A 396 9.34 -21.96 9.14
CA LEU A 396 9.10 -20.89 10.12
C LEU A 396 9.65 -19.53 9.61
N ALA A 397 10.89 -19.51 9.11
CA ALA A 397 11.51 -18.32 8.54
C ALA A 397 10.75 -17.77 7.32
N ALA A 398 10.44 -18.65 6.36
CA ALA A 398 9.71 -18.26 5.13
C ALA A 398 8.30 -17.73 5.44
N LEU A 399 7.58 -18.42 6.32
CA LEU A 399 6.24 -18.03 6.75
C LEU A 399 6.28 -16.69 7.49
N SER A 400 7.25 -16.50 8.38
CA SER A 400 7.43 -15.24 9.12
C SER A 400 7.67 -14.05 8.19
N PHE A 401 8.53 -14.22 7.17
CA PHE A 401 8.76 -13.22 6.13
C PHE A 401 7.46 -12.91 5.37
N MET A 402 6.75 -13.94 4.89
CA MET A 402 5.49 -13.76 4.16
C MET A 402 4.43 -13.00 4.98
N ILE A 403 4.28 -13.36 6.26
CA ILE A 403 3.39 -12.68 7.21
C ILE A 403 3.73 -11.19 7.30
N ALA A 404 5.02 -10.87 7.37
CA ALA A 404 5.48 -9.52 7.57
C ALA A 404 5.47 -8.63 6.32
N VAL A 405 5.60 -9.21 5.12
CA VAL A 405 5.51 -8.44 3.87
C VAL A 405 4.08 -7.91 3.65
N ARG A 406 3.05 -8.65 4.08
CA ARG A 406 1.64 -8.25 3.95
C ARG A 406 0.81 -8.58 5.20
N PRO A 407 1.06 -7.88 6.32
CA PRO A 407 0.43 -8.22 7.60
C PRO A 407 -1.10 -8.07 7.55
N TRP A 408 -1.61 -7.04 6.86
CA TRP A 408 -3.04 -6.78 6.77
C TRP A 408 -3.79 -7.78 5.89
N ALA A 409 -3.22 -8.17 4.74
CA ALA A 409 -3.85 -9.14 3.86
C ALA A 409 -3.99 -10.51 4.54
N ILE A 410 -3.02 -10.88 5.37
CA ILE A 410 -3.05 -12.13 6.13
C ILE A 410 -4.04 -12.04 7.29
N LEU A 411 -4.11 -10.91 8.00
CA LEU A 411 -5.13 -10.69 9.01
C LEU A 411 -6.54 -10.81 8.41
N GLU A 412 -6.76 -10.24 7.23
CA GLU A 412 -8.03 -10.30 6.52
C GLU A 412 -8.38 -11.73 6.08
N PHE A 413 -7.40 -12.45 5.50
CA PHE A 413 -7.55 -13.87 5.17
C PHE A 413 -7.92 -14.71 6.41
N VAL A 414 -7.23 -14.52 7.53
CA VAL A 414 -7.52 -15.25 8.79
C VAL A 414 -8.91 -14.91 9.31
N ARG A 415 -9.31 -13.63 9.28
CA ARG A 415 -10.67 -13.20 9.67
C ARG A 415 -11.73 -13.84 8.80
N GLU A 416 -11.52 -13.87 7.49
CA GLU A 416 -12.44 -14.51 6.56
C GLU A 416 -12.51 -16.01 6.75
N ALA A 417 -11.37 -16.69 6.88
CA ALA A 417 -11.31 -18.13 7.12
C ALA A 417 -12.04 -18.52 8.42
N ALA A 418 -11.78 -17.80 9.52
CA ALA A 418 -12.47 -17.98 10.78
C ALA A 418 -13.99 -17.79 10.62
N SER A 419 -14.42 -16.71 9.94
CA SER A 419 -15.84 -16.45 9.70
C SER A 419 -16.54 -17.56 8.92
N ARG A 420 -15.83 -18.23 7.98
CA ARG A 420 -16.36 -19.34 7.19
C ARG A 420 -16.52 -20.59 8.06
N PHE A 421 -15.51 -20.88 8.89
CA PHE A 421 -15.56 -22.01 9.82
C PHE A 421 -16.71 -21.87 10.83
N PHE A 422 -16.87 -20.70 11.45
CA PHE A 422 -17.97 -20.45 12.38
C PHE A 422 -19.35 -20.56 11.73
N ARG A 423 -19.50 -20.06 10.49
CA ARG A 423 -20.75 -20.22 9.72
C ARG A 423 -21.05 -21.70 9.44
N GLN A 424 -20.06 -22.49 9.06
CA GLN A 424 -20.23 -23.93 8.86
C GLN A 424 -20.57 -24.66 10.17
N ALA A 425 -19.89 -24.34 11.27
CA ALA A 425 -20.17 -24.92 12.57
C ALA A 425 -21.60 -24.61 13.06
N GLN A 426 -22.06 -23.36 12.91
CA GLN A 426 -23.44 -22.97 13.23
C GLN A 426 -24.47 -23.69 12.36
N SER A 427 -24.22 -23.85 11.06
CA SER A 427 -25.15 -24.57 10.18
C SER A 427 -25.32 -26.05 10.55
N ARG A 428 -24.28 -26.69 11.11
CA ARG A 428 -24.32 -28.08 11.58
C ARG A 428 -25.03 -28.24 12.92
N ILE A 429 -25.01 -27.21 13.77
CA ILE A 429 -25.68 -27.22 15.08
C ILE A 429 -27.16 -26.80 14.94
N GLY A 430 -27.49 -25.92 14.00
CA GLY A 430 -28.86 -25.43 13.76
C GLY A 430 -29.75 -26.35 12.92
N GLY A 431 -29.18 -27.36 12.23
CA GLY A 431 -29.94 -28.31 11.38
C GLY A 431 -30.64 -29.45 12.12
N GLY A 432 -30.64 -29.44 13.47
CA GLY A 432 -31.10 -30.57 14.30
C GLY A 432 -32.52 -30.48 14.88
N SER A 433 -33.31 -29.44 14.58
CA SER A 433 -34.61 -29.25 15.27
C SER A 433 -35.79 -28.82 14.39
N GLU A 434 -35.97 -29.44 13.22
CA GLU A 434 -37.27 -29.42 12.55
C GLU A 434 -37.85 -30.84 12.52
N THR A 435 -38.52 -31.20 13.61
CA THR A 435 -39.50 -32.28 13.60
C THR A 435 -40.67 -31.86 12.71
N ARG A 436 -40.71 -32.46 11.52
CA ARG A 436 -41.78 -32.42 10.53
C ARG A 436 -43.12 -32.78 11.20
N SER A 437 -43.98 -31.79 11.40
CA SER A 437 -45.40 -32.03 11.65
C SER A 437 -46.06 -32.36 10.30
N GLU A 438 -46.62 -33.55 10.19
CA GLU A 438 -47.40 -33.96 9.02
C GLU A 438 -48.69 -33.13 8.92
N PRO A 439 -49.11 -32.76 7.70
CA PRO A 439 -50.39 -32.12 7.47
C PRO A 439 -51.49 -33.20 7.40
N GLY A 440 -52.31 -33.28 8.44
CA GLY A 440 -53.59 -33.98 8.38
C GLY A 440 -54.59 -33.15 7.57
N THR A 441 -54.95 -33.61 6.38
CA THR A 441 -56.16 -33.23 5.63
C THR A 441 -57.26 -34.27 5.84
N PRO A 442 -58.55 -33.96 5.60
CA PRO A 442 -59.18 -32.66 5.33
C PRO A 442 -60.08 -32.15 6.47
#